data_AF-A0A389MP53-F1
#
_entry.id   AF-A0A389MP53-F1
#
_cell.length_a   1.000
_cell.length_b   1.000
_cell.length_c   1.000
_cell.angle_alpha   90.00
_cell.angle_beta   90.00
_cell.angle_gamma   90.00
#
_symmetry.space_group_name_H-M   'P 1'
#
loop_
_entity.id
_entity.type
_entity.pdbx_description
1 polymer ?
#
loop_
_entity_poly.entity_id
_entity_poly.type
_entity_poly.pdbx_seq_one_letter_code
_entity_poly.pdbx_strand_id
1 'polypeptide(L)'
;MRPMLRLPIAAAAAVLLVAAAPADSPVGVREPDGYWQGALHGYTPKTLAGATVVDAAQVARLIEEHKPVLLDVSEVDRKPAGLPPGGLWFPVHRNIPGSTWLPGAGDGDLDAAAQDALKARVADLTGGDLERPIVTYCHPDCWGSWNLGKRLVTLGYRKVHWFPQGIDGWQDGHDTAVSRPDPSWAARPKATAGQ
;
A
#
# COMPACT_ATOMS: atom_id res chain seq x y z
N MET A 1 41.64 -63.88 -28.72
CA MET A 1 42.36 -63.17 -27.64
C MET A 1 41.54 -61.98 -27.19
N ARG A 2 41.15 -62.00 -25.90
CA ARG A 2 40.52 -60.97 -25.04
C ARG A 2 39.09 -60.45 -25.35
N PRO A 3 38.19 -60.47 -24.33
CA PRO A 3 36.79 -60.07 -24.42
C PRO A 3 36.61 -58.57 -24.12
N MET A 4 35.47 -58.00 -24.50
CA MET A 4 34.98 -56.76 -23.88
C MET A 4 33.52 -56.93 -23.46
N LEU A 5 33.37 -57.18 -22.16
CA LEU A 5 32.16 -57.05 -21.38
C LEU A 5 31.68 -55.59 -21.45
N ARG A 6 30.44 -55.36 -21.88
CA ARG A 6 29.76 -54.06 -21.70
C ARG A 6 28.58 -54.30 -20.75
N LEU A 7 28.76 -53.88 -19.49
CA LEU A 7 27.70 -53.83 -18.49
C LEU A 7 26.67 -52.74 -18.88
N PRO A 8 25.38 -52.90 -18.55
CA PRO A 8 24.32 -52.02 -19.00
C PRO A 8 24.19 -50.81 -18.07
N ILE A 9 24.15 -49.60 -18.61
CA ILE A 9 23.76 -48.41 -17.85
C ILE A 9 22.25 -48.26 -18.00
N ALA A 10 21.52 -48.76 -17.00
CA ALA A 10 20.13 -48.41 -16.76
C ALA A 10 20.05 -46.94 -16.32
N ALA A 11 19.38 -46.10 -17.10
CA ALA A 11 19.02 -44.74 -16.68
C ALA A 11 17.51 -44.70 -16.42
N ALA A 12 17.12 -44.89 -15.16
CA ALA A 12 15.77 -44.66 -14.70
C ALA A 12 15.53 -43.14 -14.58
N ALA A 13 14.71 -42.58 -15.47
CA ALA A 13 14.26 -41.20 -15.37
C ALA A 13 13.12 -41.10 -14.35
N ALA A 14 13.46 -40.76 -13.10
CA ALA A 14 12.47 -40.36 -12.11
C ALA A 14 12.05 -38.91 -12.39
N VAL A 15 10.90 -38.72 -13.01
CA VAL A 15 10.26 -37.41 -13.17
C VAL A 15 9.71 -37.01 -11.79
N LEU A 16 10.39 -36.08 -11.14
CA LEU A 16 9.89 -35.38 -9.95
C LEU A 16 8.71 -34.49 -10.40
N LEU A 17 7.47 -34.94 -10.14
CA LEU A 17 6.32 -34.03 -10.11
C LEU A 17 6.50 -33.07 -8.94
N VAL A 18 6.93 -31.85 -9.25
CA VAL A 18 6.84 -30.73 -8.31
C VAL A 18 5.35 -30.48 -8.09
N ALA A 19 4.87 -30.75 -6.88
CA ALA A 19 3.51 -30.42 -6.47
C ALA A 19 3.34 -28.89 -6.58
N ALA A 20 2.47 -28.44 -7.48
CA ALA A 20 2.03 -27.05 -7.51
C ALA A 20 1.29 -26.77 -6.19
N ALA A 21 1.84 -25.86 -5.38
CA ALA A 21 1.13 -25.35 -4.21
C ALA A 21 -0.20 -24.72 -4.67
N PRO A 22 -1.29 -24.84 -3.89
CA PRO A 22 -2.56 -24.24 -4.26
C PRO A 22 -2.37 -22.73 -4.39
N ALA A 23 -2.88 -22.16 -5.48
CA ALA A 23 -2.99 -20.70 -5.61
C ALA A 23 -3.90 -20.19 -4.49
N ASP A 24 -3.40 -19.26 -3.67
CA ASP A 24 -4.18 -18.59 -2.64
C ASP A 24 -5.43 -17.99 -3.29
N SER A 25 -6.60 -18.51 -2.94
CA SER A 25 -7.85 -17.93 -3.42
C SER A 25 -8.04 -16.55 -2.78
N PRO A 26 -8.42 -15.52 -3.53
CA PRO A 26 -8.54 -14.13 -3.05
C PRO A 26 -9.59 -13.91 -1.95
N VAL A 27 -10.31 -14.95 -1.55
CA VAL A 27 -11.53 -14.85 -0.72
C VAL A 27 -11.25 -14.87 0.78
N GLY A 28 -9.99 -15.01 1.21
CA GLY A 28 -9.66 -15.27 2.62
C GLY A 28 -8.37 -14.62 3.14
N VAL A 29 -7.89 -13.55 2.53
CA VAL A 29 -6.69 -12.85 3.02
C VAL A 29 -6.90 -12.42 4.46
N ARG A 30 -6.08 -12.97 5.37
CA ARG A 30 -6.15 -12.68 6.80
C ARG A 30 -5.42 -11.39 7.11
N GLU A 31 -5.95 -10.61 8.05
CA GLU A 31 -5.17 -9.52 8.65
C GLU A 31 -3.90 -10.07 9.32
N PRO A 32 -2.72 -9.54 8.98
CA PRO A 32 -1.51 -9.86 9.72
C PRO A 32 -1.54 -9.26 11.12
N ASP A 33 -0.81 -9.87 12.05
CA ASP A 33 -0.67 -9.34 13.42
C ASP A 33 0.01 -7.96 13.43
N GLY A 34 1.08 -7.84 12.62
CA GLY A 34 1.84 -6.60 12.41
C GLY A 34 1.52 -5.90 11.10
N TYR A 35 2.46 -5.10 10.60
CA TYR A 35 2.36 -4.47 9.28
C TYR A 35 2.71 -5.47 8.17
N TRP A 36 2.03 -5.35 7.03
CA TRP A 36 2.36 -6.12 5.83
C TRP A 36 3.72 -5.70 5.27
N GLN A 37 4.61 -6.69 5.08
CA GLN A 37 5.99 -6.51 4.61
C GLN A 37 6.20 -6.94 3.15
N GLY A 38 5.16 -7.46 2.50
CA GLY A 38 5.23 -7.96 1.13
C GLY A 38 5.03 -6.86 0.09
N ALA A 39 4.75 -7.27 -1.16
CA ALA A 39 4.39 -6.35 -2.22
C ALA A 39 3.16 -5.52 -1.82
N LEU A 40 3.23 -4.20 -2.00
CA LEU A 40 2.15 -3.31 -1.58
C LEU A 40 0.88 -3.48 -2.42
N HIS A 41 1.01 -3.91 -3.67
CA HIS A 41 -0.12 -4.25 -4.51
C HIS A 41 -0.43 -5.75 -4.44
N GLY A 42 -1.67 -6.08 -4.09
CA GLY A 42 -2.18 -7.44 -3.97
C GLY A 42 -3.45 -7.49 -3.13
N TYR A 43 -4.14 -8.64 -3.16
CA TYR A 43 -5.38 -8.81 -2.40
C TYR A 43 -5.18 -8.46 -0.92
N THR A 44 -6.01 -7.55 -0.44
CA THR A 44 -6.03 -7.12 0.96
C THR A 44 -7.13 -7.85 1.74
N PRO A 45 -7.07 -7.89 3.08
CA PRO A 45 -8.18 -8.39 3.88
C PRO A 45 -9.41 -7.51 3.66
N LYS A 46 -10.61 -8.08 3.84
CA LYS A 46 -11.86 -7.30 3.79
C LYS A 46 -12.09 -6.44 5.04
N THR A 47 -11.15 -6.47 5.98
CA THR A 47 -11.26 -5.86 7.31
C THR A 47 -9.94 -5.19 7.70
N LEU A 48 -10.04 -4.27 8.65
CA LEU A 48 -8.90 -3.70 9.36
C LEU A 48 -9.32 -3.50 10.81
N ALA A 49 -8.82 -4.34 11.71
CA ALA A 49 -9.18 -4.32 13.12
C ALA A 49 -8.90 -2.94 13.74
N GLY A 50 -9.93 -2.33 14.32
CA GLY A 50 -9.87 -0.99 14.93
C GLY A 50 -10.14 0.16 13.97
N ALA A 51 -10.34 -0.09 12.67
CA ALA A 51 -10.82 0.89 11.70
C ALA A 51 -12.20 0.50 11.15
N THR A 52 -12.87 1.47 10.54
CA THR A 52 -14.11 1.25 9.77
C THR A 52 -13.76 1.13 8.29
N VAL A 53 -14.13 0.02 7.64
CA VAL A 53 -14.03 -0.10 6.18
C VAL A 53 -15.16 0.71 5.55
N VAL A 54 -14.83 1.57 4.58
CA VAL A 54 -15.79 2.46 3.92
C VAL A 54 -15.73 2.30 2.40
N ASP A 55 -16.84 2.56 1.72
CA ASP A 55 -16.93 2.70 0.26
C ASP A 55 -16.88 4.17 -0.19
N ALA A 56 -16.89 4.41 -1.51
CA ALA A 56 -16.81 5.76 -2.08
C ALA A 56 -17.97 6.67 -1.60
N ALA A 57 -19.19 6.14 -1.51
CA ALA A 57 -20.35 6.91 -1.06
C ALA A 57 -20.26 7.28 0.42
N GLN A 58 -19.71 6.40 1.26
CA GLN A 58 -19.40 6.68 2.65
C GLN A 58 -18.29 7.71 2.80
N VAL A 59 -17.23 7.65 1.97
CA VAL A 59 -16.17 8.67 1.94
C VAL A 59 -16.74 10.03 1.55
N ALA A 60 -17.59 10.11 0.52
CA ALA A 60 -18.24 11.35 0.12
C ALA A 60 -19.06 11.98 1.26
N ARG A 61 -19.89 11.18 1.95
CA ARG A 61 -20.64 11.65 3.14
C ARG A 61 -19.74 12.13 4.26
N LEU A 62 -18.66 11.40 4.57
CA LEU A 62 -17.69 11.82 5.58
C LEU A 62 -17.10 13.20 5.23
N ILE A 63 -16.74 13.41 3.96
CA ILE A 63 -16.20 14.69 3.47
C ILE A 63 -17.18 15.84 3.70
N GLU A 64 -18.45 15.65 3.35
CA GLU A 64 -19.49 16.66 3.51
C GLU A 64 -19.78 16.98 4.98
N GLU A 65 -19.93 15.95 5.83
CA GLU A 65 -20.42 16.09 7.19
C GLU A 65 -19.32 16.42 8.21
N HIS A 66 -18.11 15.89 8.00
CA HIS A 66 -17.04 15.90 9.01
C HIS A 66 -15.70 16.42 8.50
N LYS A 67 -15.57 16.63 7.18
CA LYS A 67 -14.34 17.15 6.55
C LYS A 67 -13.10 16.39 7.03
N PRO A 68 -13.01 15.05 6.91
CA PRO A 68 -11.97 14.24 7.54
C PRO A 68 -10.59 14.63 7.03
N VAL A 69 -9.55 14.22 7.75
CA VAL A 69 -8.19 14.22 7.16
C VAL A 69 -8.15 13.09 6.13
N LEU A 70 -7.87 13.43 4.87
CA LEU A 70 -7.75 12.45 3.79
C LEU A 70 -6.26 12.17 3.53
N LEU A 71 -5.84 10.93 3.73
CA LEU A 71 -4.45 10.48 3.58
C LEU A 71 -4.33 9.49 2.43
N ASP A 72 -3.61 9.92 1.40
CA ASP A 72 -3.28 9.13 0.23
C ASP A 72 -1.82 8.66 0.33
N VAL A 73 -1.59 7.35 0.28
CA VAL A 73 -0.24 6.77 0.38
C VAL A 73 0.21 6.05 -0.88
N SER A 74 -0.46 6.32 -2.01
CA SER A 74 -0.09 5.75 -3.31
C SER A 74 1.40 5.99 -3.60
N GLU A 75 2.08 4.96 -4.12
CA GLU A 75 3.48 5.08 -4.54
C GLU A 75 3.62 6.12 -5.66
N VAL A 76 4.81 6.70 -5.79
CA VAL A 76 5.11 7.55 -6.94
C VAL A 76 5.17 6.68 -8.20
N ASP A 77 4.50 7.10 -9.26
CA ASP A 77 4.53 6.42 -10.55
C ASP A 77 5.96 6.20 -11.05
N ARG A 78 6.27 4.95 -11.36
CA ARG A 78 7.58 4.57 -11.88
C ARG A 78 7.63 4.81 -13.38
N LYS A 79 8.77 5.34 -13.85
CA LYS A 79 9.01 5.51 -15.29
C LYS A 79 8.87 4.17 -16.01
N PRO A 80 8.04 4.07 -17.08
CA PRO A 80 7.87 2.84 -17.82
C PRO A 80 9.20 2.33 -18.39
N ALA A 81 9.49 1.04 -18.22
CA ALA A 81 10.73 0.43 -18.71
C ALA A 81 10.89 0.50 -20.24
N GLY A 82 9.77 0.53 -20.97
CA GLY A 82 9.73 0.62 -22.43
C GLY A 82 9.77 2.04 -22.99
N LEU A 83 9.98 3.08 -22.16
CA LEU A 83 10.01 4.45 -22.66
C LEU A 83 11.23 4.64 -23.60
N PRO A 84 11.04 5.09 -24.85
CA PRO A 84 12.13 5.23 -25.80
C PRO A 84 13.20 6.22 -25.31
N PRO A 85 14.46 6.11 -25.79
CA PRO A 85 15.51 7.08 -25.50
C PRO A 85 15.04 8.51 -25.82
N GLY A 86 15.20 9.44 -24.87
CA GLY A 86 14.69 10.82 -25.00
C GLY A 86 13.19 11.00 -24.71
N GLY A 87 12.47 9.92 -24.38
CA GLY A 87 11.07 9.99 -23.98
C GLY A 87 10.89 10.81 -22.70
N LEU A 88 9.98 11.78 -22.77
CA LEU A 88 9.58 12.62 -21.64
C LEU A 88 8.64 11.82 -20.73
N TRP A 89 8.84 11.94 -19.41
CA TRP A 89 8.03 11.28 -18.39
C TRP A 89 7.63 12.30 -17.33
N PHE A 90 6.35 12.66 -17.32
CA PHE A 90 5.76 13.63 -16.40
C PHE A 90 4.48 13.04 -15.80
N PRO A 91 4.59 12.11 -14.84
CA PRO A 91 3.42 11.53 -14.20
C PRO A 91 2.67 12.62 -13.44
N VAL A 92 1.34 12.58 -13.51
CA VAL A 92 0.45 13.49 -12.79
C VAL A 92 -0.33 12.67 -11.78
N HIS A 93 0.01 12.84 -10.50
CA HIS A 93 -0.71 12.18 -9.43
C HIS A 93 -2.06 12.86 -9.22
N ARG A 94 -3.14 12.07 -9.20
CA ARG A 94 -4.49 12.55 -8.91
C ARG A 94 -5.05 11.81 -7.72
N ASN A 95 -5.77 12.53 -6.87
CA ASN A 95 -6.35 11.95 -5.67
C ASN A 95 -7.68 12.62 -5.30
N ILE A 96 -8.31 12.15 -4.22
CA ILE A 96 -9.58 12.71 -3.72
C ILE A 96 -9.32 14.18 -3.34
N PRO A 97 -10.15 15.15 -3.79
CA PRO A 97 -9.95 16.56 -3.51
C PRO A 97 -9.74 16.85 -2.01
N GLY A 98 -8.70 17.62 -1.69
CA GLY A 98 -8.34 17.97 -0.31
C GLY A 98 -7.41 16.96 0.40
N SER A 99 -6.96 15.91 -0.30
CA SER A 99 -6.07 14.92 0.28
C SER A 99 -4.64 15.38 0.45
N THR A 100 -4.01 14.89 1.52
CA THR A 100 -2.57 14.97 1.74
C THR A 100 -1.92 13.71 1.19
N TRP A 101 -1.08 13.87 0.16
CA TRP A 101 -0.36 12.76 -0.45
C TRP A 101 0.98 12.51 0.24
N LEU A 102 1.12 11.32 0.82
CA LEU A 102 2.26 10.85 1.60
C LEU A 102 2.90 9.61 0.92
N PRO A 103 3.56 9.76 -0.25
CA PRO A 103 4.06 8.61 -0.99
C PRO A 103 5.07 7.79 -0.16
N GLY A 104 4.86 6.47 -0.14
CA GLY A 104 5.65 5.50 0.64
C GLY A 104 5.34 5.47 2.15
N ALA A 105 4.40 6.28 2.66
CA ALA A 105 4.04 6.24 4.08
C ALA A 105 3.27 4.95 4.47
N GLY A 106 2.87 4.15 3.48
CA GLY A 106 2.24 2.84 3.67
C GLY A 106 3.23 1.68 3.80
N ASP A 107 4.53 1.92 3.70
CA ASP A 107 5.53 0.85 3.71
C ASP A 107 5.53 0.12 5.08
N GLY A 108 5.65 -1.21 5.02
CA GLY A 108 5.66 -2.06 6.21
C GLY A 108 6.88 -1.86 7.10
N ASP A 109 7.99 -1.48 6.49
CA ASP A 109 9.34 -1.39 7.05
C ASP A 109 9.85 0.05 7.18
N LEU A 110 8.93 1.03 7.28
CA LEU A 110 9.31 2.43 7.55
C LEU A 110 10.34 2.52 8.67
N ASP A 111 11.48 3.17 8.39
CA ASP A 111 12.52 3.43 9.38
C ASP A 111 12.01 4.33 10.52
N ALA A 112 12.73 4.37 11.64
CA ALA A 112 12.29 5.11 12.82
C ALA A 112 12.07 6.61 12.54
N ALA A 113 12.92 7.23 11.70
CA ALA A 113 12.78 8.65 11.37
C ALA A 113 11.52 8.91 10.53
N ALA A 114 11.20 8.03 9.59
CA ALA A 114 9.98 8.09 8.80
C ALA A 114 8.74 7.83 9.65
N GLN A 115 8.81 6.92 10.63
CA GLN A 115 7.72 6.69 11.59
C GLN A 115 7.45 7.93 12.45
N ASP A 116 8.49 8.56 12.97
CA ASP A 116 8.36 9.80 13.76
C ASP A 116 7.84 10.96 12.91
N ALA A 117 8.33 11.10 11.68
CA ALA A 117 7.84 12.11 10.74
C ALA A 117 6.36 11.90 10.39
N LEU A 118 5.94 10.65 10.17
CA LEU A 118 4.54 10.32 9.90
C LEU A 118 3.66 10.65 11.10
N LYS A 119 4.08 10.25 12.31
CA LYS A 119 3.35 10.53 13.55
C LYS A 119 3.19 12.04 13.77
N ALA A 120 4.27 12.81 13.63
CA ALA A 120 4.23 14.26 13.75
C ALA A 120 3.31 14.88 12.70
N ARG A 121 3.44 14.46 11.44
CA ARG A 121 2.63 15.02 10.36
C ARG A 121 1.13 14.76 10.52
N VAL A 122 0.75 13.56 10.93
CA VAL A 122 -0.66 13.22 11.19
C VAL A 122 -1.17 14.00 12.41
N ALA A 123 -0.37 14.16 13.46
CA ALA A 123 -0.74 15.00 14.60
C ALA A 123 -0.99 16.45 14.15
N ASP A 124 -0.14 17.03 13.31
CA ASP A 124 -0.37 18.37 12.77
C ASP A 124 -1.67 18.47 11.95
N LEU A 125 -1.92 17.50 11.07
CA LEU A 125 -3.11 17.48 10.21
C LEU A 125 -4.41 17.32 11.00
N THR A 126 -4.35 16.65 12.15
CA THR A 126 -5.48 16.45 13.05
C THR A 126 -5.57 17.49 14.15
N GLY A 127 -4.57 18.37 14.29
CA GLY A 127 -4.44 19.27 15.44
C GLY A 127 -4.19 18.53 16.77
N GLY A 128 -3.66 17.31 16.71
CA GLY A 128 -3.46 16.41 17.86
C GLY A 128 -4.73 15.73 18.35
N ASP A 129 -5.87 15.93 17.67
CA ASP A 129 -7.15 15.35 18.07
C ASP A 129 -7.28 13.89 17.61
N LEU A 130 -7.22 12.96 18.58
CA LEU A 130 -7.40 11.52 18.34
C LEU A 130 -8.83 11.14 17.91
N GLU A 131 -9.80 12.04 18.07
CA GLU A 131 -11.19 11.88 17.62
C GLU A 131 -11.45 12.44 16.23
N ARG A 132 -10.47 13.09 15.62
CA ARG A 132 -10.59 13.63 14.27
C ARG A 132 -10.76 12.47 13.29
N PRO A 133 -11.81 12.45 12.45
CA PRO A 133 -11.95 11.42 11.42
C PRO A 133 -10.81 11.48 10.41
N ILE A 134 -10.23 10.31 10.11
CA ILE A 134 -9.15 10.14 9.13
C ILE A 134 -9.57 9.07 8.13
N VAL A 135 -9.45 9.35 6.84
CA VAL A 135 -9.61 8.35 5.77
C VAL A 135 -8.23 7.99 5.23
N THR A 136 -7.89 6.71 5.19
CA THR A 136 -6.67 6.20 4.54
C THR A 136 -7.03 5.49 3.25
N TYR A 137 -6.30 5.79 2.17
CA TYR A 137 -6.51 5.16 0.87
C TYR A 137 -5.25 5.23 -0.02
N CYS A 138 -5.33 4.56 -1.15
CA CYS A 138 -4.29 4.41 -2.17
C CYS A 138 -5.02 4.08 -3.49
N HIS A 139 -4.56 3.08 -4.23
CA HIS A 139 -5.29 2.34 -5.26
C HIS A 139 -6.05 1.14 -4.67
N PRO A 140 -6.95 0.49 -5.43
CA PRO A 140 -7.46 -0.83 -5.10
C PRO A 140 -6.34 -1.82 -4.77
N ASP A 141 -6.65 -2.79 -3.90
CA ASP A 141 -5.72 -3.87 -3.55
C ASP A 141 -4.35 -3.34 -3.09
N CYS A 142 -4.37 -2.30 -2.25
CA CYS A 142 -3.16 -1.63 -1.76
C CYS A 142 -2.95 -1.82 -0.25
N TRP A 143 -2.04 -2.73 0.09
CA TRP A 143 -1.56 -2.96 1.44
C TRP A 143 -0.94 -1.71 2.08
N GLY A 144 -0.43 -0.76 1.29
CA GLY A 144 0.08 0.51 1.81
C GLY A 144 -0.99 1.30 2.58
N SER A 145 -2.21 1.37 2.04
CA SER A 145 -3.33 2.05 2.70
C SER A 145 -3.83 1.30 3.94
N TRP A 146 -3.77 -0.04 3.92
CA TRP A 146 -4.09 -0.88 5.07
C TRP A 146 -3.07 -0.70 6.19
N ASN A 147 -1.77 -0.72 5.86
CA ASN A 147 -0.67 -0.48 6.79
C ASN A 147 -0.77 0.89 7.46
N LEU A 148 -1.08 1.95 6.68
CA LEU A 148 -1.31 3.27 7.26
C LEU A 148 -2.48 3.23 8.25
N GLY A 149 -3.62 2.63 7.88
CA GLY A 149 -4.76 2.50 8.77
C GLY A 149 -4.41 1.77 10.08
N LYS A 150 -3.73 0.62 9.99
CA LYS A 150 -3.24 -0.13 11.15
C LYS A 150 -2.32 0.71 12.04
N ARG A 151 -1.43 1.50 11.43
CA ARG A 151 -0.49 2.36 12.16
C ARG A 151 -1.22 3.48 12.90
N LEU A 152 -2.24 4.09 12.29
CA LEU A 152 -3.06 5.13 12.95
C LEU A 152 -3.87 4.57 14.13
N VAL A 153 -4.46 3.39 13.97
CA VAL A 153 -5.13 2.68 15.07
C VAL A 153 -4.14 2.43 16.22
N THR A 154 -2.94 1.93 15.89
CA THR A 154 -1.87 1.68 16.88
C THR A 154 -1.40 2.98 17.57
N LEU A 155 -1.45 4.11 16.88
CA LEU A 155 -1.16 5.44 17.44
C LEU A 155 -2.29 6.01 18.31
N GLY A 156 -3.44 5.33 18.38
CA GLY A 156 -4.57 5.70 19.25
C GLY A 156 -5.65 6.56 18.59
N TYR A 157 -5.61 6.77 17.28
CA TYR A 157 -6.71 7.42 16.56
C TYR A 157 -7.95 6.53 16.57
N ARG A 158 -9.10 7.11 16.92
CA ARG A 158 -10.33 6.34 17.19
C ARG A 158 -11.33 6.32 16.04
N LYS A 159 -11.18 7.24 15.08
CA LYS A 159 -12.04 7.35 13.88
C LYS A 159 -11.22 7.17 12.61
N VAL A 160 -10.56 6.02 12.51
CA VAL A 160 -9.84 5.61 11.30
C VAL A 160 -10.84 4.94 10.36
N HIS A 161 -10.94 5.45 9.14
CA HIS A 161 -11.72 4.90 8.05
C HIS A 161 -10.76 4.43 6.96
N TRP A 162 -10.84 3.17 6.58
CA TRP A 162 -10.02 2.64 5.50
C TRP A 162 -10.88 2.45 4.26
N PHE A 163 -10.46 3.06 3.15
CA PHE A 163 -11.16 3.02 1.87
C PHE A 163 -10.40 2.12 0.88
N PRO A 164 -10.71 0.81 0.81
CA PRO A 164 -9.93 -0.17 0.05
C PRO A 164 -10.14 -0.08 -1.46
N GLN A 165 -11.21 0.55 -1.94
CA GLN A 165 -11.44 0.74 -3.37
C GLN A 165 -10.54 1.86 -3.94
N GLY A 166 -9.90 2.65 -3.08
CA GLY A 166 -8.89 3.63 -3.48
C GLY A 166 -9.40 4.70 -4.45
N ILE A 167 -8.45 5.39 -5.08
CA ILE A 167 -8.75 6.48 -6.02
C ILE A 167 -9.56 6.00 -7.23
N ASP A 168 -9.32 4.78 -7.71
CA ASP A 168 -10.04 4.20 -8.84
C ASP A 168 -11.53 4.03 -8.51
N GLY A 169 -11.86 3.48 -7.34
CA GLY A 169 -13.26 3.38 -6.90
C GLY A 169 -13.93 4.72 -6.61
N TRP A 170 -13.16 5.76 -6.29
CA TRP A 170 -13.68 7.12 -6.17
C TRP A 170 -14.05 7.70 -7.55
N GLN A 171 -13.22 7.45 -8.58
CA GLN A 171 -13.40 7.96 -9.93
C GLN A 171 -14.67 7.47 -10.64
N ASP A 172 -15.26 6.37 -10.18
CA ASP A 172 -16.50 5.83 -10.74
C ASP A 172 -17.69 6.79 -10.60
N GLY A 173 -17.65 7.75 -9.66
CA GLY A 173 -18.73 8.69 -9.42
C GLY A 173 -18.33 10.10 -9.02
N HIS A 174 -17.02 10.40 -8.92
CA HIS A 174 -16.54 11.65 -8.36
C HIS A 174 -15.29 12.19 -9.05
N ASP A 175 -15.16 13.52 -9.06
CA ASP A 175 -14.01 14.22 -9.62
C ASP A 175 -12.74 14.04 -8.78
N THR A 176 -11.58 14.17 -9.44
CA THR A 176 -10.25 14.09 -8.80
C THR A 176 -9.46 15.37 -8.97
N ALA A 177 -8.61 15.66 -8.00
CA ALA A 177 -7.69 16.80 -8.03
C ALA A 177 -6.26 16.35 -8.31
N VAL A 178 -5.49 17.17 -9.02
CA VAL A 178 -4.04 16.98 -9.13
C VAL A 178 -3.41 17.28 -7.78
N SER A 179 -2.50 16.41 -7.33
CA SER A 179 -1.79 16.58 -6.07
C SER A 179 -0.28 16.51 -6.24
N ARG A 180 0.43 17.09 -5.28
CA ARG A 180 1.88 17.02 -5.13
C ARG A 180 2.20 16.36 -3.79
N PRO A 181 3.38 15.75 -3.64
CA PRO A 181 3.77 15.20 -2.35
C PRO A 181 3.69 16.28 -1.28
N ASP A 182 3.16 15.92 -0.11
CA ASP A 182 3.13 16.81 1.03
C ASP A 182 4.54 17.33 1.34
N PRO A 183 4.73 18.66 1.46
CA PRO A 183 6.07 19.23 1.60
C PRO A 183 6.78 18.80 2.88
N SER A 184 6.05 18.68 4.00
CA SER A 184 6.62 18.24 5.28
C SER A 184 7.05 16.77 5.21
N TRP A 185 6.24 15.92 4.59
CA TRP A 185 6.59 14.52 4.35
C TRP A 185 7.75 14.36 3.36
N ALA A 186 7.78 15.14 2.29
CA ALA A 186 8.85 15.10 1.29
C ALA A 186 10.19 15.57 1.86
N ALA A 187 10.17 16.49 2.83
CA ALA A 187 11.35 17.00 3.53
C ALA A 187 11.80 16.13 4.71
N ARG A 188 11.14 15.00 4.98
CA ARG A 188 11.50 14.11 6.09
C ARG A 188 12.95 13.62 5.98
N PRO A 189 13.64 13.36 7.11
CA PRO A 189 14.91 12.65 7.09
C PRO A 189 14.73 11.29 6.41
N LYS A 190 15.64 10.96 5.50
CA LYS A 190 15.73 9.62 4.90
C LYS A 190 16.81 8.86 5.65
N ALA A 191 16.63 7.56 5.89
CA ALA A 191 17.72 6.72 6.34
C ALA A 191 18.94 6.91 5.43
N THR A 192 20.07 7.25 6.03
CA THR A 192 21.35 7.28 5.33
C THR A 192 21.67 5.84 4.93
N ALA A 193 21.81 5.57 3.62
CA ALA A 193 22.21 4.25 3.17
C ALA A 193 23.62 3.94 3.71
N GLY A 194 23.71 3.04 4.70
CA GLY A 194 24.96 2.50 5.23
C GLY A 194 25.26 2.89 6.67
N GLN A 195 24.91 1.99 7.60
CA GLN A 195 25.71 1.59 8.76
C GLN A 195 25.49 0.09 8.98
#